data_AF-A0AAN9YK03-F1
#
_entry.id   AF-A0AAN9YK03-F1
#
_cell.length_a   1.000
_cell.length_b   1.000
_cell.length_c   1.000
_cell.angle_alpha   90.00
_cell.angle_beta   90.00
_cell.angle_gamma   90.00
#
_symmetry.space_group_name_H-M   'P 1'
#
loop_
_entity.id
_entity.type
_entity.pdbx_description
1 polymer ?
#
loop_
_entity_poly.entity_id
_entity_poly.type
_entity_poly.pdbx_seq_one_letter_code
_entity_poly.pdbx_strand_id
1 'polypeptide(L)'
;MIERCRDVALEARGPLFMAAEEMTVEDAATSYLLGLTAAYTLRWKPCKRFMAETMTFVREVSVHRNKGFTPGAPGSDITSSFGVPSNKPVDHIKDQMTKRIFWVIVAGVRSMTQLGASINDLPLPPPTSQEQYPDQPVEVDDEFIYTDQILPQPEGIPSLITGFNRNICVYTTMNELVGVDMCYGMKFFDWSAQKNILSNGLSSAKQATEDLPVHLQVKTEPGQPEPPSFDYAGMQYHPPAFPDAQPSDDVRRAFAEEPMRRRQLQFEIQKANIYASSLATRSYFVERYLNLRDAERQRRKAEGRANAEEDNVDADAANANGNGCNDGDGIEGDLKDERDAMVASERELIVRNLLTVLTSISQRNLEPNGGSIIYKIRQVASTLLNDAPERKGPVAVQAEEYLAKFLDILMRLEKTGGASAASVASGSGASGVPNTMTARDEEEELQCWASLRNYQHEFAVANGGFLGTG
;
A
#
# COMPACT_ATOMS: atom_id res chain seq x y z
N MET A 1 -2.26 -23.35 13.38
CA MET A 1 -1.47 -23.65 12.16
C MET A 1 -0.31 -22.67 11.99
N ILE A 2 -0.56 -21.36 11.92
CA ILE A 2 0.46 -20.31 11.73
C ILE A 2 1.67 -20.45 12.68
N GLU A 3 1.43 -20.64 13.99
CA GLU A 3 2.52 -20.80 14.96
C GLU A 3 3.37 -22.05 14.71
N ARG A 4 2.73 -23.16 14.34
CA ARG A 4 3.44 -24.41 14.03
C ARG A 4 4.32 -24.27 12.79
N CYS A 5 3.83 -23.60 11.74
CA CYS A 5 4.63 -23.31 10.56
C CYS A 5 5.84 -22.42 10.89
N ARG A 6 5.63 -21.40 11.73
CA ARG A 6 6.72 -20.53 12.21
C ARG A 6 7.75 -21.33 12.99
N ASP A 7 7.33 -22.14 13.94
CA ASP A 7 8.24 -22.88 14.82
C ASP A 7 9.04 -23.92 14.03
N VAL A 8 8.41 -24.63 13.09
CA VAL A 8 9.09 -25.55 12.15
C VAL A 8 10.11 -24.81 11.28
N ALA A 9 9.75 -23.64 10.74
CA ALA A 9 10.68 -22.86 9.93
C ALA A 9 11.89 -22.34 10.72
N LEU A 10 11.69 -21.94 11.98
CA LEU A 10 12.78 -21.51 12.87
C LEU A 10 13.68 -22.66 13.29
N GLU A 11 13.10 -23.84 13.58
CA GLU A 11 13.85 -25.05 13.90
C GLU A 11 14.70 -25.51 12.71
N ALA A 12 14.12 -25.49 11.50
CA ALA A 12 14.81 -25.90 10.27
C ALA A 12 16.03 -25.04 9.92
N ARG A 13 16.04 -23.75 10.29
CA ARG A 13 17.20 -22.87 10.14
C ARG A 13 18.38 -23.31 11.00
N GLY A 14 18.10 -23.85 12.19
CA GLY A 14 19.12 -24.24 13.15
C GLY A 14 19.90 -23.06 13.75
N PRO A 15 20.74 -23.33 14.77
CA PRO A 15 21.42 -22.28 15.54
C PRO A 15 22.55 -21.56 14.78
N LEU A 16 23.06 -22.16 13.70
CA LEU A 16 24.18 -21.61 12.92
C LEU A 16 23.73 -20.86 11.66
N PHE A 17 22.42 -20.73 11.42
CA PHE A 17 21.86 -20.12 10.22
C PHE A 17 22.46 -18.75 9.89
N MET A 18 22.48 -17.85 10.87
CA MET A 18 22.98 -16.48 10.69
C MET A 18 24.50 -16.39 10.48
N ALA A 19 25.23 -17.49 10.66
CA ALA A 19 26.66 -17.57 10.43
C ALA A 19 27.01 -18.21 9.07
N ALA A 20 26.02 -18.54 8.23
CA ALA A 20 26.27 -19.04 6.89
C ALA A 20 27.00 -17.98 6.04
N GLU A 21 27.94 -18.42 5.19
CA GLU A 21 28.76 -17.53 4.35
C GLU A 21 28.00 -16.94 3.17
N GLU A 22 26.97 -17.65 2.68
CA GLU A 22 26.13 -17.22 1.55
C GLU A 22 24.66 -17.39 1.92
N MET A 23 23.87 -16.35 1.65
CA MET A 23 22.41 -16.40 1.75
C MET A 23 21.77 -16.63 0.38
N THR A 24 20.68 -17.42 0.36
CA THR A 24 19.94 -17.75 -0.85
C THR A 24 18.66 -16.92 -1.01
N VAL A 25 18.03 -17.00 -2.19
CA VAL A 25 16.73 -16.35 -2.40
C VAL A 25 15.62 -17.03 -1.58
N GLU A 26 15.77 -18.31 -1.31
CA GLU A 26 14.89 -19.12 -0.48
C GLU A 26 14.99 -18.69 0.99
N ASP A 27 16.19 -18.30 1.46
CA ASP A 27 16.40 -17.74 2.80
C ASP A 27 15.67 -16.40 2.94
N ALA A 28 15.83 -15.51 1.95
CA ALA A 28 15.11 -14.25 1.88
C ALA A 28 13.58 -14.45 1.86
N ALA A 29 13.09 -15.38 1.04
CA ALA A 29 11.66 -15.72 0.97
C ALA A 29 11.13 -16.24 2.31
N THR A 30 11.90 -17.10 2.98
CA THR A 30 11.55 -17.65 4.30
C THR A 30 11.47 -16.53 5.34
N SER A 31 12.42 -15.59 5.34
CA SER A 31 12.40 -14.42 6.24
C SER A 31 11.18 -13.55 5.97
N TYR A 32 10.85 -13.32 4.70
CA TYR A 32 9.67 -12.53 4.35
C TYR A 32 8.39 -13.17 4.89
N LEU A 33 8.21 -14.48 4.71
CA LEU A 33 7.04 -15.21 5.18
C LEU A 33 6.95 -15.27 6.71
N LEU A 34 8.09 -15.37 7.42
CA LEU A 34 8.15 -15.24 8.87
C LEU A 34 7.75 -13.83 9.34
N GLY A 35 8.18 -12.79 8.61
CA GLY A 35 7.77 -11.41 8.85
C GLY A 35 6.27 -11.20 8.66
N LEU A 36 5.73 -11.73 7.56
CA LEU A 36 4.30 -11.69 7.25
C LEU A 36 3.47 -12.42 8.32
N THR A 37 3.91 -13.62 8.72
CA THR A 37 3.32 -14.39 9.82
C THR A 37 3.29 -13.58 11.12
N ALA A 38 4.38 -12.89 11.45
CA ALA A 38 4.43 -12.02 12.62
C ALA A 38 3.47 -10.82 12.49
N ALA A 39 3.31 -10.24 11.30
CA ALA A 39 2.35 -9.16 11.05
C ALA A 39 0.90 -9.63 11.28
N TYR A 40 0.52 -10.79 10.73
CA TYR A 40 -0.83 -11.36 10.91
C TYR A 40 -1.14 -11.76 12.36
N THR A 41 -0.10 -12.02 13.16
CA THR A 41 -0.24 -12.28 14.61
C THR A 41 -0.02 -11.03 15.46
N LEU A 42 -0.02 -9.83 14.83
CA LEU A 42 0.17 -8.52 15.46
C LEU A 42 1.48 -8.39 16.27
N ARG A 43 2.47 -9.24 15.95
CA ARG A 43 3.82 -9.24 16.54
C ARG A 43 4.74 -8.33 15.74
N TRP A 44 4.56 -7.02 15.90
CA TRP A 44 5.29 -6.00 15.14
C TRP A 44 6.81 -6.02 15.31
N LYS A 45 7.32 -6.32 16.50
CA LYS A 45 8.78 -6.39 16.74
C LYS A 45 9.42 -7.54 15.92
N PRO A 46 8.96 -8.80 16.02
CA PRO A 46 9.41 -9.87 15.12
C PRO A 46 9.20 -9.57 13.64
N CYS A 47 8.05 -8.99 13.26
CA CYS A 47 7.76 -8.60 11.88
C CYS A 47 8.86 -7.70 11.30
N LYS A 48 9.19 -6.59 12.00
CA LYS A 48 10.24 -5.65 11.61
C LYS A 48 11.61 -6.32 11.47
N ARG A 49 11.98 -7.20 12.41
CA ARG A 49 13.26 -7.93 12.38
C ARG A 49 13.37 -8.83 11.16
N PHE A 50 12.34 -9.64 10.89
CA PHE A 50 12.35 -10.53 9.74
C PHE A 50 12.27 -9.80 8.40
N MET A 51 11.59 -8.65 8.34
CA MET A 51 11.61 -7.80 7.14
C MET A 51 12.99 -7.15 6.91
N ALA A 52 13.69 -6.73 7.97
CA ALA A 52 15.07 -6.24 7.87
C ALA A 52 16.04 -7.36 7.42
N GLU A 53 15.88 -8.56 7.98
CA GLU A 53 16.61 -9.76 7.57
C GLU A 53 16.37 -10.08 6.09
N THR A 54 15.11 -10.07 5.64
CA THR A 54 14.74 -10.23 4.23
C THR A 54 15.49 -9.23 3.33
N MET A 55 15.46 -7.95 3.69
CA MET A 55 16.12 -6.90 2.91
C MET A 55 17.64 -7.10 2.85
N THR A 56 18.24 -7.59 3.92
CA THR A 56 19.68 -7.90 3.99
C THR A 56 20.01 -9.02 3.01
N PHE A 57 19.26 -10.14 3.07
CA PHE A 57 19.50 -11.30 2.21
C PHE A 57 19.25 -10.98 0.73
N VAL A 58 18.20 -10.23 0.41
CA VAL A 58 17.93 -9.77 -0.97
C VAL A 58 19.09 -8.95 -1.53
N ARG A 59 19.66 -8.04 -0.74
CA ARG A 59 20.82 -7.23 -1.15
C ARG A 59 22.06 -8.09 -1.34
N GLU A 60 22.31 -9.04 -0.44
CA GLU A 60 23.43 -9.98 -0.54
C GLU A 60 23.34 -10.80 -1.83
N VAL A 61 22.19 -11.41 -2.11
CA VAL A 61 21.95 -12.16 -3.36
C VAL A 61 22.15 -11.27 -4.59
N SER A 62 21.72 -10.00 -4.53
CA SER A 62 21.85 -9.05 -5.64
C SER A 62 23.29 -8.57 -5.88
N VAL A 63 24.10 -8.40 -4.84
CA VAL A 63 25.51 -7.97 -4.95
C VAL A 63 26.37 -9.03 -5.63
N HIS A 64 26.10 -10.31 -5.37
CA HIS A 64 26.78 -11.42 -6.05
C HIS A 64 26.51 -11.45 -7.56
N ARG A 65 25.39 -10.86 -8.02
CA ARG A 65 25.03 -10.73 -9.44
C ARG A 65 25.76 -9.59 -10.15
N ASN A 66 25.89 -8.41 -9.51
CA ASN A 66 26.53 -7.23 -10.13
C ASN A 66 28.05 -7.38 -10.34
N LYS A 67 28.66 -8.45 -9.81
CA LYS A 67 30.03 -8.87 -10.15
C LYS A 67 30.12 -9.51 -11.56
N GLY A 68 28.99 -9.73 -12.24
CA GLY A 68 28.90 -10.13 -13.64
C GLY A 68 28.70 -8.91 -14.56
N PHE A 69 29.80 -8.41 -15.11
CA PHE A 69 29.94 -7.62 -16.35
C PHE A 69 28.77 -6.69 -16.78
N THR A 70 28.91 -5.38 -16.58
CA THR A 70 28.25 -4.34 -17.39
C THR A 70 29.27 -3.65 -18.30
N PRO A 71 29.35 -4.02 -19.60
CA PRO A 71 30.18 -3.28 -20.53
C PRO A 71 29.49 -1.95 -20.87
N GLY A 72 30.06 -0.83 -20.41
CA GLY A 72 29.73 0.51 -20.94
C GLY A 72 29.16 1.55 -19.95
N ALA A 73 29.12 1.30 -18.64
CA ALA A 73 28.74 2.34 -17.68
C ALA A 73 29.94 3.27 -17.38
N PRO A 74 29.86 4.59 -17.64
CA PRO A 74 30.91 5.53 -17.26
C PRO A 74 30.87 5.73 -15.74
N GLY A 75 31.74 5.01 -15.03
CA GLY A 75 31.82 5.10 -13.56
C GLY A 75 32.15 3.80 -12.83
N SER A 76 32.57 2.73 -13.52
CA SER A 76 33.04 1.51 -12.85
C SER A 76 34.27 1.81 -11.98
N ASP A 77 34.05 1.94 -10.68
CA ASP A 77 35.08 2.19 -9.67
C ASP A 77 36.23 1.19 -9.79
N ILE A 78 37.45 1.68 -9.59
CA ILE A 78 38.74 0.97 -9.70
C ILE A 78 38.80 -0.27 -8.78
N THR A 79 37.92 -0.36 -7.78
CA THR A 79 37.76 -1.52 -6.87
C THR A 79 37.10 -2.75 -7.50
N SER A 80 36.44 -2.61 -8.65
CA SER A 80 35.85 -3.74 -9.40
C SER A 80 36.89 -4.64 -10.10
N SER A 81 38.15 -4.20 -10.20
CA SER A 81 39.21 -4.88 -10.97
C SER A 81 39.90 -6.05 -10.26
N PHE A 82 39.61 -6.32 -8.98
CA PHE A 82 40.24 -7.41 -8.22
C PHE A 82 39.34 -8.63 -7.96
N GLY A 83 38.09 -8.62 -8.44
CA GLY A 83 37.19 -9.76 -8.36
C GLY A 83 37.35 -10.68 -9.57
N VAL A 84 37.58 -11.97 -9.35
CA VAL A 84 37.46 -13.01 -10.39
C VAL A 84 36.05 -12.88 -11.00
N PRO A 85 35.90 -12.71 -12.33
CA PRO A 85 34.58 -12.66 -12.94
C PRO A 85 33.90 -13.99 -12.70
N SER A 86 32.85 -13.98 -11.87
CA SER A 86 31.96 -15.11 -11.70
C SER A 86 31.21 -15.32 -13.01
N ASN A 87 31.78 -16.14 -13.89
CA ASN A 87 31.25 -16.49 -15.21
C ASN A 87 30.04 -17.46 -15.11
N LYS A 88 29.27 -17.40 -14.01
CA LYS A 88 28.10 -18.24 -13.80
C LYS A 88 26.92 -17.63 -14.58
N PRO A 89 26.23 -18.42 -15.43
CA PRO A 89 25.01 -17.95 -16.09
C PRO A 89 23.98 -17.52 -15.03
N VAL A 90 23.25 -16.44 -15.31
CA VAL A 90 22.23 -15.91 -14.41
C VAL A 90 21.06 -16.87 -14.39
N ASP A 91 20.68 -17.36 -13.21
CA ASP A 91 19.45 -18.11 -13.01
C ASP A 91 18.26 -17.13 -13.01
N HIS A 92 17.50 -17.10 -14.11
CA HIS A 92 16.41 -16.14 -14.26
C HIS A 92 15.24 -16.38 -13.31
N ILE A 93 15.01 -17.62 -12.84
CA ILE A 93 13.98 -17.90 -11.84
C ILE A 93 14.37 -17.22 -10.53
N LYS A 94 15.60 -17.43 -10.07
CA LYS A 94 16.11 -16.81 -8.83
C LYS A 94 16.20 -15.29 -8.93
N ASP A 95 16.55 -14.77 -10.11
CA ASP A 95 16.54 -13.31 -10.38
C ASP A 95 15.14 -12.72 -10.20
N GLN A 96 14.12 -13.32 -10.85
CA GLN A 96 12.75 -12.83 -10.76
C GLN A 96 12.16 -13.00 -9.36
N MET A 97 12.47 -14.09 -8.66
CA MET A 97 12.11 -14.25 -7.25
C MET A 97 12.71 -13.15 -6.37
N THR A 98 14.02 -12.88 -6.52
CA THR A 98 14.72 -11.84 -5.74
C THR A 98 14.11 -10.46 -5.96
N LYS A 99 13.83 -10.10 -7.23
CA LYS A 99 13.16 -8.84 -7.59
C LYS A 99 11.77 -8.74 -6.93
N ARG A 100 10.96 -9.79 -7.00
CA ARG A 100 9.62 -9.81 -6.40
C ARG A 100 9.67 -9.66 -4.88
N ILE A 101 10.60 -10.35 -4.20
CA ILE A 101 10.78 -10.23 -2.74
C ILE A 101 11.25 -8.82 -2.36
N PHE A 102 12.19 -8.24 -3.12
CA PHE A 102 12.62 -6.85 -2.90
C PHE A 102 11.42 -5.90 -2.95
N TRP A 103 10.68 -5.95 -4.06
CA TRP A 103 9.63 -4.99 -4.34
C TRP A 103 8.40 -5.16 -3.46
N VAL A 104 8.09 -6.38 -3.00
CA VAL A 104 6.99 -6.59 -2.05
C VAL A 104 7.34 -6.03 -0.67
N ILE A 105 8.62 -6.08 -0.25
CA ILE A 105 9.08 -5.38 0.95
C ILE A 105 8.97 -3.87 0.75
N VAL A 106 9.39 -3.32 -0.40
CA VAL A 106 9.26 -1.88 -0.67
C VAL A 106 7.79 -1.43 -0.55
N ALA A 107 6.88 -2.14 -1.22
CA ALA A 107 5.45 -1.86 -1.13
C ALA A 107 4.93 -1.96 0.32
N GLY A 108 5.34 -3.00 1.06
CA GLY A 108 4.98 -3.18 2.47
C GLY A 108 5.47 -2.05 3.38
N VAL A 109 6.74 -1.66 3.27
CA VAL A 109 7.34 -0.56 4.05
C VAL A 109 6.65 0.77 3.79
N ARG A 110 6.40 1.09 2.50
CA ARG A 110 5.72 2.31 2.11
C ARG A 110 4.28 2.32 2.61
N SER A 111 3.56 1.21 2.47
CA SER A 111 2.20 1.07 3.01
C SER A 111 2.15 1.20 4.55
N MET A 112 3.09 0.60 5.28
CA MET A 112 3.17 0.78 6.74
C MET A 112 3.48 2.24 7.13
N THR A 113 4.32 2.93 6.37
CA THR A 113 4.63 4.36 6.60
C THR A 113 3.37 5.22 6.44
N GLN A 114 2.53 4.93 5.44
CA GLN A 114 1.24 5.61 5.27
C GLN A 114 0.35 5.39 6.50
N LEU A 115 0.36 4.20 7.09
CA LEU A 115 -0.37 3.86 8.32
C LEU A 115 0.25 4.43 9.61
N GLY A 116 1.30 5.25 9.50
CA GLY A 116 1.93 5.93 10.63
C GLY A 116 3.10 5.18 11.27
N ALA A 117 3.58 4.08 10.67
CA ALA A 117 4.85 3.49 11.09
C ALA A 117 5.99 4.50 10.90
N SER A 118 6.95 4.51 11.82
CA SER A 118 8.11 5.39 11.69
C SER A 118 8.97 4.93 10.53
N ILE A 119 9.41 5.87 9.69
CA ILE A 119 10.35 5.62 8.59
C ILE A 119 11.67 5.00 9.07
N ASN A 120 12.01 5.23 10.35
CA ASN A 120 13.21 4.70 10.99
C ASN A 120 13.05 3.28 11.54
N ASP A 121 11.82 2.73 11.60
CA ASP A 121 11.58 1.39 12.10
C ASP A 121 12.14 0.30 11.16
N LEU A 122 12.10 0.56 9.85
CA LEU A 122 12.67 -0.27 8.80
C LEU A 122 13.20 0.66 7.70
N PRO A 123 14.41 1.21 7.88
CA PRO A 123 14.97 2.21 6.97
C PRO A 123 15.11 1.64 5.56
N LEU A 124 14.43 2.27 4.61
CA LEU A 124 14.51 1.95 3.19
C LEU A 124 14.73 3.25 2.39
N PRO A 125 16.02 3.66 2.21
CA PRO A 125 16.36 4.89 1.52
C PRO A 125 15.95 4.78 0.05
N PRO A 126 15.50 5.88 -0.57
CA PRO A 126 15.21 5.90 -2.01
C PRO A 126 16.46 5.58 -2.83
N PRO A 127 16.29 5.12 -4.10
CA PRO A 127 17.43 4.76 -4.93
C PRO A 127 18.31 5.97 -5.23
N THR A 128 19.63 5.76 -5.24
CA THR A 128 20.63 6.77 -5.60
C THR A 128 21.48 6.28 -6.76
N SER A 129 22.31 7.15 -7.34
CA SER A 129 23.26 6.74 -8.39
C SER A 129 24.26 5.68 -7.91
N GLN A 130 24.55 5.62 -6.60
CA GLN A 130 25.49 4.68 -6.00
C GLN A 130 24.80 3.38 -5.56
N GLU A 131 23.54 3.47 -5.14
CA GLU A 131 22.74 2.32 -4.69
C GLU A 131 21.37 2.39 -5.35
N GLN A 132 21.27 1.81 -6.55
CA GLN A 132 20.01 1.70 -7.29
C GLN A 132 19.19 0.53 -6.77
N TYR A 133 17.86 0.68 -6.83
CA TYR A 133 16.96 -0.46 -6.67
C TYR A 133 17.10 -1.42 -7.85
N PRO A 134 16.87 -2.72 -7.67
CA PRO A 134 16.76 -3.64 -8.79
C PRO A 134 15.59 -3.23 -9.70
N ASP A 135 15.70 -3.57 -10.99
CA ASP A 135 14.60 -3.39 -11.93
C ASP A 135 13.31 -4.06 -11.45
N GLN A 136 12.17 -3.59 -11.95
CA GLN A 136 10.90 -4.27 -11.70
C GLN A 136 10.93 -5.70 -12.28
N PRO A 137 10.17 -6.64 -11.71
CA PRO A 137 9.96 -7.95 -12.32
C PRO A 137 9.49 -7.81 -13.76
N VAL A 138 9.95 -8.70 -14.64
CA VAL A 138 9.49 -8.68 -16.04
C VAL A 138 8.00 -9.06 -16.08
N GLU A 139 7.24 -8.43 -16.97
CA GLU A 139 5.81 -8.72 -17.16
C GLU A 139 5.58 -9.99 -17.99
N VAL A 140 6.06 -11.11 -17.46
CA VAL A 140 5.96 -12.44 -18.04
C VAL A 140 5.45 -13.40 -16.98
N ASP A 141 4.50 -14.25 -17.33
CA ASP A 141 3.96 -15.27 -16.43
C ASP A 141 5.00 -16.35 -16.10
N ASP A 142 4.90 -16.92 -14.90
CA ASP A 142 5.90 -17.85 -14.34
C ASP A 142 6.15 -19.08 -15.21
N GLU A 143 5.15 -19.51 -15.99
CA GLU A 143 5.24 -20.65 -16.92
C GLU A 143 6.21 -20.40 -18.09
N PHE A 144 6.60 -19.15 -18.34
CA PHE A 144 7.51 -18.72 -19.40
C PHE A 144 8.88 -18.27 -18.87
N ILE A 145 9.15 -18.44 -17.57
CA ILE A 145 10.42 -18.10 -16.93
C ILE A 145 11.18 -19.39 -16.61
N TYR A 146 12.30 -19.60 -17.29
CA TYR A 146 13.18 -20.76 -17.09
C TYR A 146 14.49 -20.33 -16.43
N THR A 147 15.33 -21.26 -16.01
CA THR A 147 16.62 -20.92 -15.38
C THR A 147 17.58 -20.24 -16.36
N ASP A 148 17.53 -20.63 -17.64
CA ASP A 148 18.45 -20.22 -18.71
C ASP A 148 17.91 -19.11 -19.62
N GLN A 149 16.59 -18.89 -19.64
CA GLN A 149 15.96 -17.88 -20.49
C GLN A 149 14.58 -17.43 -19.97
N ILE A 150 14.12 -16.29 -20.48
CA ILE A 150 12.77 -15.78 -20.30
C ILE A 150 12.11 -15.70 -21.68
N LEU A 151 11.01 -16.42 -21.87
CA LEU A 151 10.22 -16.39 -23.10
C LEU A 151 9.26 -15.18 -23.11
N PRO A 152 8.81 -14.70 -24.29
CA PRO A 152 7.88 -13.58 -24.35
C PRO A 152 6.50 -13.95 -23.79
N GLN A 153 5.83 -12.96 -23.17
CA GLN A 153 4.44 -13.08 -22.77
C GLN A 153 3.53 -13.29 -24.01
N PRO A 154 2.55 -14.21 -23.97
CA PRO A 154 1.59 -14.40 -25.05
C PRO A 154 0.85 -13.11 -25.44
N GLU A 155 0.66 -12.91 -26.74
CA GLU A 155 -0.03 -11.73 -27.26
C GLU A 155 -1.48 -11.63 -26.76
N GLY A 156 -1.90 -10.42 -26.39
CA GLY A 156 -3.27 -10.14 -25.94
C GLY A 156 -3.59 -10.57 -24.50
N ILE A 157 -2.67 -11.25 -23.80
CA ILE A 157 -2.87 -11.70 -22.42
C ILE A 157 -1.88 -10.99 -21.49
N PRO A 158 -2.34 -10.03 -20.66
CA PRO A 158 -1.47 -9.39 -19.67
C PRO A 158 -0.91 -10.42 -18.68
N SER A 159 0.32 -10.21 -18.23
CA SER A 159 0.89 -11.05 -17.17
C SER A 159 0.18 -10.81 -15.84
N LEU A 160 0.09 -11.84 -15.01
CA LEU A 160 -0.40 -11.74 -13.64
C LEU A 160 0.46 -10.83 -12.76
N ILE A 161 1.72 -10.57 -13.12
CA ILE A 161 2.59 -9.67 -12.36
C ILE A 161 2.37 -8.19 -12.71
N THR A 162 1.66 -7.87 -13.80
CA THR A 162 1.44 -6.49 -14.25
C THR A 162 0.79 -5.63 -13.18
N GLY A 163 -0.21 -6.14 -12.44
CA GLY A 163 -0.82 -5.38 -11.35
C GLY A 163 0.09 -5.20 -10.12
N PHE A 164 1.04 -6.12 -9.90
CA PHE A 164 2.08 -5.95 -8.88
C PHE A 164 3.05 -4.84 -9.27
N ASN A 165 3.56 -4.85 -10.51
CA ASN A 165 4.41 -3.80 -11.06
C ASN A 165 3.76 -2.43 -11.00
N ARG A 166 2.47 -2.38 -11.31
CA ARG A 166 1.70 -1.16 -11.19
C ARG A 166 1.60 -0.63 -9.76
N ASN A 167 1.41 -1.50 -8.77
CA ASN A 167 1.46 -1.10 -7.36
C ASN A 167 2.86 -0.58 -6.98
N ILE A 168 3.92 -1.18 -7.49
CA ILE A 168 5.29 -0.67 -7.30
C ILE A 168 5.37 0.78 -7.79
N CYS A 169 4.91 1.06 -9.02
CA CYS A 169 4.90 2.41 -9.58
C CYS A 169 4.21 3.41 -8.65
N VAL A 170 3.02 3.06 -8.13
CA VAL A 170 2.30 3.88 -7.15
C VAL A 170 3.16 4.18 -5.93
N TYR A 171 3.75 3.17 -5.28
CA TYR A 171 4.55 3.40 -4.06
C TYR A 171 5.88 4.12 -4.32
N THR A 172 6.47 3.98 -5.51
CA THR A 172 7.71 4.69 -5.87
C THR A 172 7.52 6.20 -6.03
N THR A 173 6.29 6.66 -6.25
CA THR A 173 5.96 8.11 -6.27
C THR A 173 6.30 8.79 -4.93
N MET A 174 6.41 8.02 -3.84
CA MET A 174 6.79 8.51 -2.52
C MET A 174 8.31 8.69 -2.33
N ASN A 175 9.16 8.27 -3.28
CA ASN A 175 10.61 8.22 -3.06
C ASN A 175 11.22 9.59 -2.73
N GLU A 176 10.78 10.66 -3.40
CA GLU A 176 11.25 12.03 -3.11
C GLU A 176 10.92 12.42 -1.66
N LEU A 177 9.66 12.24 -1.26
CA LEU A 177 9.19 12.55 0.09
C LEU A 177 9.91 11.73 1.17
N VAL A 178 10.13 10.44 0.91
CA VAL A 178 10.89 9.56 1.81
C VAL A 178 12.33 10.04 1.94
N GLY A 179 12.99 10.40 0.83
CA GLY A 179 14.35 10.93 0.87
C GLY A 179 14.44 12.20 1.71
N VAL A 180 13.47 13.11 1.55
CA VAL A 180 13.34 14.32 2.36
C VAL A 180 13.22 13.98 3.85
N ASP A 181 12.35 13.03 4.20
CA ASP A 181 12.13 12.64 5.60
C ASP A 181 13.33 11.99 6.26
N MET A 182 14.04 11.12 5.53
CA MET A 182 15.20 10.42 6.07
C MET A 182 16.41 11.32 6.26
N CYS A 183 16.61 12.30 5.37
CA CYS A 183 17.82 13.13 5.37
C CYS A 183 17.67 14.43 6.17
N TYR A 184 16.54 15.12 6.06
CA TYR A 184 16.38 16.49 6.57
C TYR A 184 15.11 16.67 7.42
N GLY A 185 14.05 15.94 7.09
CA GLY A 185 12.70 16.19 7.54
C GLY A 185 12.04 17.36 6.80
N MET A 186 10.73 17.26 6.56
CA MET A 186 9.97 18.29 5.83
C MET A 186 10.09 19.71 6.42
N LYS A 187 10.29 19.84 7.74
CA LYS A 187 10.42 21.14 8.43
C LYS A 187 11.69 21.91 8.09
N PHE A 188 12.69 21.27 7.49
CA PHE A 188 13.93 21.93 7.05
C PHE A 188 13.69 22.87 5.86
N PHE A 189 12.71 22.56 5.02
CA PHE A 189 12.41 23.31 3.80
C PHE A 189 11.44 24.45 4.08
N ASP A 190 11.49 25.51 3.26
CA ASP A 190 10.47 26.56 3.28
C ASP A 190 9.10 26.03 2.81
N TRP A 191 8.04 26.79 3.08
CA TRP A 191 6.69 26.37 2.72
C TRP A 191 6.51 26.17 1.20
N SER A 192 7.22 26.93 0.36
CA SER A 192 7.11 26.82 -1.09
C SER A 192 7.66 25.47 -1.58
N ALA A 193 8.85 25.10 -1.12
CA ALA A 193 9.47 23.81 -1.40
C ALA A 193 8.63 22.65 -0.85
N GLN A 194 8.08 22.77 0.36
CA GLN A 194 7.18 21.76 0.92
C GLN A 194 5.94 21.52 0.04
N LYS A 195 5.31 22.60 -0.47
CA LYS A 195 4.17 22.49 -1.42
C LYS A 195 4.57 21.77 -2.71
N ASN A 196 5.73 22.09 -3.27
CA ASN A 196 6.19 21.49 -4.53
C ASN A 196 6.43 19.98 -4.39
N ILE A 197 7.15 19.55 -3.36
CA ILE A 197 7.41 18.12 -3.09
C ILE A 197 6.11 17.32 -3.01
N LEU A 198 5.13 17.82 -2.24
CA LEU A 198 3.87 17.11 -2.02
C LEU A 198 2.95 17.14 -3.24
N SER A 199 2.87 18.28 -3.92
CA SER A 199 2.02 18.41 -5.12
C SER A 199 2.57 17.64 -6.32
N ASN A 200 3.89 17.57 -6.48
CA ASN A 200 4.54 16.75 -7.49
C ASN A 200 4.31 15.26 -7.20
N GLY A 201 4.56 14.81 -5.96
CA GLY A 201 4.30 13.44 -5.54
C GLY A 201 2.83 13.03 -5.73
N LEU A 202 1.89 13.92 -5.41
CA LEU A 202 0.47 13.72 -5.64
C LEU A 202 0.14 13.57 -7.13
N SER A 203 0.64 14.46 -7.98
CA SER A 203 0.46 14.38 -9.44
C SER A 203 1.02 13.08 -10.01
N SER A 204 2.22 12.67 -9.58
CA SER A 204 2.82 11.39 -9.99
C SER A 204 1.99 10.19 -9.52
N ALA A 205 1.45 10.23 -8.30
CA ALA A 205 0.60 9.15 -7.79
C ALA A 205 -0.71 8.99 -8.58
N LYS A 206 -1.27 10.09 -9.11
CA LYS A 206 -2.44 10.05 -10.01
C LYS A 206 -2.07 9.40 -11.35
N GLN A 207 -1.02 9.92 -11.98
CA GLN A 207 -0.54 9.46 -13.29
C GLN A 207 -0.16 7.99 -13.28
N ALA A 208 0.35 7.48 -12.15
CA ALA A 208 0.74 6.08 -11.99
C ALA A 208 -0.40 5.07 -12.26
N THR A 209 -1.66 5.51 -12.34
CA THR A 209 -2.82 4.64 -12.63
C THR A 209 -3.62 5.01 -13.88
N GLU A 210 -3.15 5.95 -14.70
CA GLU A 210 -3.91 6.42 -15.88
C GLU A 210 -3.80 5.48 -17.09
N ASP A 211 -2.66 4.78 -17.24
CA ASP A 211 -2.31 3.92 -18.37
C ASP A 211 -2.53 2.42 -18.09
N LEU A 212 -3.45 2.08 -17.19
CA LEU A 212 -3.73 0.69 -16.84
C LEU A 212 -4.25 -0.11 -18.06
N PRO A 213 -3.82 -1.37 -18.24
CA PRO A 213 -4.46 -2.26 -19.20
C PRO A 213 -5.96 -2.40 -18.91
N VAL A 214 -6.78 -2.57 -19.96
CA VAL A 214 -8.26 -2.69 -19.82
C VAL A 214 -8.69 -3.77 -18.82
N HIS A 215 -7.89 -4.83 -18.68
CA HIS A 215 -8.10 -5.93 -17.74
C HIS A 215 -7.92 -5.53 -16.27
N LEU A 216 -7.23 -4.43 -16.00
CA LEU A 216 -6.94 -3.89 -14.66
C LEU A 216 -7.62 -2.54 -14.41
N GLN A 217 -8.49 -2.09 -15.31
CA GLN A 217 -9.32 -0.90 -15.09
C GLN A 217 -10.62 -1.27 -14.34
N VAL A 218 -10.99 -0.45 -13.36
CA VAL A 218 -12.34 -0.50 -12.75
C VAL A 218 -13.31 0.14 -13.73
N LYS A 219 -14.30 -0.64 -14.17
CA LYS A 219 -15.35 -0.13 -15.05
C LYS A 219 -16.39 0.59 -14.20
N THR A 220 -16.61 1.87 -14.48
CA THR A 220 -17.50 2.76 -13.72
C THR A 220 -18.88 2.94 -14.34
N GLU A 221 -19.19 2.25 -15.44
CA GLU A 221 -20.47 2.44 -16.15
C GLU A 221 -21.63 1.72 -15.45
N PRO A 222 -22.71 2.45 -15.09
CA PRO A 222 -23.92 1.85 -14.53
C PRO A 222 -24.64 1.02 -15.61
N GLY A 223 -24.81 -0.28 -15.36
CA GLY A 223 -25.57 -1.19 -16.22
C GLY A 223 -24.75 -2.25 -16.97
N GLN A 224 -23.44 -2.37 -16.75
CA GLN A 224 -22.71 -3.54 -17.23
C GLN A 224 -23.08 -4.79 -16.42
N PRO A 225 -23.13 -5.98 -17.07
CA PRO A 225 -23.42 -7.23 -16.38
C PRO A 225 -22.46 -7.38 -15.20
N GLU A 226 -23.00 -7.78 -14.05
CA GLU A 226 -22.18 -8.12 -12.90
C GLU A 226 -21.02 -9.03 -13.34
N PRO A 227 -19.81 -8.86 -12.78
CA PRO A 227 -18.73 -9.81 -13.02
C PRO A 227 -19.32 -11.20 -12.81
N PRO A 228 -19.08 -12.16 -13.73
CA PRO A 228 -19.82 -13.41 -13.79
C PRO A 228 -19.91 -13.99 -12.39
N SER A 229 -21.14 -14.15 -11.87
CA SER A 229 -21.33 -14.79 -10.57
C SER A 229 -20.64 -16.13 -10.66
N PHE A 230 -19.60 -16.28 -9.85
CA PHE A 230 -18.91 -17.54 -9.75
C PHE A 230 -19.80 -18.43 -8.89
N ASP A 231 -20.75 -19.15 -9.47
CA ASP A 231 -21.54 -20.14 -8.73
C ASP A 231 -20.66 -21.35 -8.37
N TYR A 232 -19.84 -21.16 -7.35
CA TYR A 232 -19.15 -22.20 -6.59
C TYR A 232 -20.09 -22.78 -5.50
N ALA A 233 -21.40 -22.62 -5.65
CA ALA A 233 -22.37 -23.10 -4.67
C ALA A 233 -22.20 -24.61 -4.49
N GLY A 234 -21.74 -25.02 -3.31
CA GLY A 234 -21.45 -26.42 -2.98
C GLY A 234 -20.01 -26.89 -3.22
N MET A 235 -19.10 -26.02 -3.67
CA MET A 235 -17.66 -26.34 -3.68
C MET A 235 -16.97 -25.89 -2.39
N GLN A 236 -16.06 -26.71 -1.88
CA GLN A 236 -15.28 -26.44 -0.68
C GLN A 236 -13.77 -26.56 -0.99
N TYR A 237 -12.94 -25.77 -0.32
CA TYR A 237 -11.50 -26.03 -0.35
C TYR A 237 -11.18 -27.28 0.46
N HIS A 238 -10.61 -28.28 -0.20
CA HIS A 238 -10.03 -29.45 0.47
C HIS A 238 -8.49 -29.31 0.46
N PRO A 239 -7.78 -29.58 1.58
CA PRO A 239 -6.32 -29.67 1.56
C PRO A 239 -5.83 -30.73 0.56
N PRO A 240 -4.56 -30.71 0.11
CA PRO A 240 -4.01 -31.80 -0.68
C PRO A 240 -4.12 -33.13 0.07
N ALA A 241 -5.14 -33.93 -0.25
CA ALA A 241 -5.16 -35.34 0.05
C ALA A 241 -4.05 -36.00 -0.77
N PHE A 242 -2.95 -36.40 -0.12
CA PHE A 242 -1.96 -37.32 -0.68
C PHE A 242 -1.80 -38.44 0.34
N PRO A 243 -1.89 -39.72 -0.04
CA PRO A 243 -1.97 -40.25 -1.41
C PRO A 243 -3.40 -40.37 -1.98
N ASP A 244 -4.43 -39.99 -1.23
CA ASP A 244 -5.84 -40.18 -1.62
C ASP A 244 -6.28 -39.25 -2.76
N ALA A 245 -7.34 -39.63 -3.48
CA ALA A 245 -7.90 -38.81 -4.56
C ALA A 245 -8.60 -37.56 -3.98
N GLN A 246 -8.49 -36.43 -4.68
CA GLN A 246 -9.19 -35.22 -4.27
C GLN A 246 -10.72 -35.36 -4.43
N PRO A 247 -11.50 -34.84 -3.47
CA PRO A 247 -12.96 -34.79 -3.59
C PRO A 247 -13.44 -34.06 -4.86
N SER A 248 -14.62 -34.44 -5.35
CA SER A 248 -15.20 -33.84 -6.57
C SER A 248 -15.71 -32.42 -6.37
N ASP A 249 -16.06 -32.07 -5.14
CA ASP A 249 -16.50 -30.75 -4.68
C ASP A 249 -15.32 -29.81 -4.36
N ASP A 250 -14.08 -30.21 -4.66
CA ASP A 250 -12.91 -29.37 -4.41
C ASP A 250 -12.81 -28.20 -5.39
N VAL A 251 -12.86 -26.97 -4.85
CA VAL A 251 -12.73 -25.72 -5.61
C VAL A 251 -11.45 -25.66 -6.47
N ARG A 252 -10.37 -26.34 -6.06
CA ARG A 252 -9.12 -26.41 -6.83
C ARG A 252 -9.30 -27.07 -8.19
N ARG A 253 -10.23 -28.02 -8.31
CA ARG A 253 -10.54 -28.69 -9.59
C ARG A 253 -11.21 -27.72 -10.55
N ALA A 254 -12.19 -26.96 -10.09
CA ALA A 254 -12.86 -25.97 -10.93
C ALA A 254 -11.87 -24.91 -11.47
N PHE A 255 -10.89 -24.50 -10.66
CA PHE A 255 -9.84 -23.59 -11.12
C PHE A 255 -8.86 -24.21 -12.12
N ALA A 256 -8.64 -25.53 -12.07
CA ALA A 256 -7.80 -26.24 -13.03
C ALA A 256 -8.52 -26.45 -14.37
N GLU A 257 -9.83 -26.68 -14.33
CA GLU A 257 -10.68 -26.89 -15.51
C GLU A 257 -10.96 -25.58 -16.27
N GLU A 258 -10.95 -24.42 -15.59
CA GLU A 258 -11.24 -23.10 -16.18
C GLU A 258 -10.12 -22.05 -15.93
N PRO A 259 -8.92 -22.19 -16.54
CA PRO A 259 -7.76 -21.33 -16.25
C PRO A 259 -7.98 -19.85 -16.59
N MET A 260 -8.71 -19.54 -17.67
CA MET A 260 -9.02 -18.15 -18.04
C MET A 260 -9.96 -17.48 -17.04
N ARG A 261 -10.88 -18.25 -16.45
CA ARG A 261 -11.81 -17.74 -15.44
C ARG A 261 -11.09 -17.46 -14.12
N ARG A 262 -10.16 -18.34 -13.73
CA ARG A 262 -9.24 -18.10 -12.60
C ARG A 262 -8.43 -16.81 -12.81
N ARG A 263 -7.89 -16.61 -14.02
CA ARG A 263 -7.13 -15.41 -14.37
C ARG A 263 -7.98 -14.14 -14.25
N GLN A 264 -9.23 -14.18 -14.71
CA GLN A 264 -10.16 -13.05 -14.55
C GLN A 264 -10.36 -12.68 -13.07
N LEU A 265 -10.58 -13.68 -12.20
CA LEU A 265 -10.69 -13.44 -10.75
C LEU A 265 -9.42 -12.80 -10.17
N GLN A 266 -8.24 -13.29 -10.58
CA GLN A 266 -6.97 -12.71 -10.14
C GLN A 266 -6.82 -11.25 -10.57
N PHE A 267 -7.26 -10.89 -11.78
CA PHE A 267 -7.28 -9.50 -12.21
C PHE A 267 -8.25 -8.64 -11.41
N GLU A 268 -9.43 -9.14 -11.04
CA GLU A 268 -10.36 -8.40 -10.16
C GLU A 268 -9.75 -8.13 -8.77
N ILE A 269 -9.01 -9.10 -8.21
CA ILE A 269 -8.28 -8.90 -6.94
C ILE A 269 -7.17 -7.86 -7.12
N GLN A 270 -6.45 -7.88 -8.25
CA GLN A 270 -5.40 -6.92 -8.53
C GLN A 270 -5.95 -5.49 -8.70
N LYS A 271 -7.08 -5.32 -9.41
CA LYS A 271 -7.79 -4.04 -9.51
C LYS A 271 -8.02 -3.46 -8.13
N ALA A 272 -8.68 -4.22 -7.27
CA ALA A 272 -9.00 -3.79 -5.92
C ALA A 272 -7.75 -3.27 -5.17
N ASN A 273 -6.64 -4.01 -5.25
CA ASN A 273 -5.39 -3.62 -4.60
C ASN A 273 -4.72 -2.38 -5.23
N ILE A 274 -4.70 -2.27 -6.56
CA ILE A 274 -4.12 -1.10 -7.27
C ILE A 274 -4.87 0.17 -6.88
N TYR A 275 -6.20 0.15 -6.99
CA TYR A 275 -7.01 1.33 -6.71
C TYR A 275 -6.99 1.70 -5.23
N ALA A 276 -7.05 0.73 -4.31
CA ALA A 276 -6.92 1.00 -2.88
C ALA A 276 -5.53 1.58 -2.52
N SER A 277 -4.45 1.06 -3.13
CA SER A 277 -3.08 1.56 -2.90
C SER A 277 -2.88 2.96 -3.48
N SER A 278 -3.39 3.22 -4.69
CA SER A 278 -3.37 4.55 -5.31
C SER A 278 -4.13 5.57 -4.47
N LEU A 279 -5.34 5.21 -4.02
CA LEU A 279 -6.16 6.05 -3.18
C LEU A 279 -5.49 6.37 -1.83
N ALA A 280 -4.94 5.36 -1.15
CA ALA A 280 -4.20 5.55 0.10
C ALA A 280 -2.98 6.45 -0.10
N THR A 281 -2.26 6.31 -1.21
CA THR A 281 -1.08 7.13 -1.52
C THR A 281 -1.46 8.58 -1.81
N ARG A 282 -2.50 8.82 -2.62
CA ARG A 282 -3.02 10.17 -2.90
C ARG A 282 -3.53 10.84 -1.64
N SER A 283 -4.32 10.13 -0.83
CA SER A 283 -4.78 10.60 0.48
C SER A 283 -3.60 10.95 1.39
N TYR A 284 -2.57 10.11 1.45
CA TYR A 284 -1.38 10.39 2.25
C TYR A 284 -0.71 11.72 1.89
N PHE A 285 -0.53 12.03 0.59
CA PHE A 285 0.01 13.33 0.16
C PHE A 285 -0.91 14.51 0.53
N VAL A 286 -2.22 14.36 0.31
CA VAL A 286 -3.22 15.38 0.65
C VAL A 286 -3.21 15.69 2.15
N GLU A 287 -3.31 14.68 3.01
CA GLU A 287 -3.33 14.85 4.46
C GLU A 287 -2.03 15.49 4.96
N ARG A 288 -0.90 15.05 4.40
CA ARG A 288 0.40 15.62 4.75
C ARG A 288 0.52 17.09 4.36
N TYR A 289 -0.01 17.46 3.20
CA TYR A 289 -0.07 18.86 2.76
C TYR A 289 -0.94 19.69 3.71
N LEU A 290 -2.15 19.23 4.03
CA LEU A 290 -3.07 19.94 4.90
C LEU A 290 -2.51 20.15 6.31
N ASN A 291 -1.84 19.13 6.86
CA ASN A 291 -1.21 19.21 8.18
C ASN A 291 -0.07 20.25 8.22
N LEU A 292 0.80 20.27 7.20
CA LEU A 292 1.88 21.27 7.14
C LEU A 292 1.35 22.68 6.86
N ARG A 293 0.34 22.81 5.99
CA ARG A 293 -0.32 24.09 5.70
C ARG A 293 -0.92 24.71 6.97
N ASP A 294 -1.62 23.90 7.76
CA ASP A 294 -2.28 24.40 8.96
C ASP A 294 -1.27 24.74 10.06
N ALA A 295 -0.16 23.98 10.17
CA ALA A 295 0.96 24.34 11.04
C ALA A 295 1.61 25.67 10.61
N GLU A 296 1.79 25.89 9.31
CA GLU A 296 2.33 27.15 8.77
C GLU A 296 1.38 28.34 9.04
N ARG A 297 0.07 28.16 8.84
CA ARG A 297 -0.95 29.17 9.17
C ARG A 297 -0.94 29.50 10.67
N GLN A 298 -0.77 28.51 11.53
CA GLN A 298 -0.65 28.72 12.97
C GLN A 298 0.62 29.48 13.33
N ARG A 299 1.76 29.16 12.71
CA ARG A 299 3.04 29.85 12.90
C ARG A 299 2.93 31.34 12.53
N ARG A 300 2.39 31.65 11.35
CA ARG A 300 2.18 33.04 10.90
C ARG A 300 1.24 33.82 11.83
N LYS A 301 0.19 33.16 12.33
CA LYS A 301 -0.73 33.78 13.33
C LYS A 301 -0.02 34.06 14.65
N ALA A 302 0.91 33.21 15.08
CA ALA A 302 1.68 33.41 16.29
C ALA A 302 2.72 34.53 16.13
N GLU A 303 3.44 34.56 15.01
CA GLU A 303 4.40 35.62 14.66
C GLU A 303 3.71 37.00 14.55
N GLY A 304 2.54 37.06 13.90
CA GLY A 304 1.75 38.30 13.82
C GLY A 304 1.22 38.78 15.17
N ARG A 305 0.98 37.88 16.13
CA ARG A 305 0.60 38.25 17.51
C ARG A 305 1.79 38.73 18.33
N ALA A 306 2.95 38.09 18.20
CA ALA A 306 4.18 38.51 18.88
C ALA A 306 4.62 39.91 18.43
N ASN A 307 4.58 40.19 17.13
CA ASN A 307 4.91 41.52 16.59
C ASN A 307 3.92 42.60 17.04
N ALA A 308 2.63 42.27 17.20
CA ALA A 308 1.61 43.19 17.70
C ALA A 308 1.70 43.44 19.22
N GLU A 309 2.30 42.52 19.98
CA GLU A 309 2.60 42.70 21.40
C GLU A 309 3.91 43.51 21.60
N GLU A 310 4.91 43.35 20.73
CA GLU A 310 6.14 44.18 20.75
C GLU A 310 5.90 45.63 20.34
N ASP A 311 5.06 45.89 19.32
CA ASP A 311 4.67 47.26 18.92
C ASP A 311 3.82 47.99 20.00
N ASN A 312 3.26 47.28 20.98
CA ASN A 312 2.51 47.87 22.09
C ASN A 312 3.38 48.26 23.29
N VAL A 313 4.70 47.98 23.29
CA VAL A 313 5.60 48.35 24.41
C VAL A 313 6.16 49.77 24.27
N ASP A 314 6.11 50.38 23.07
CA ASP A 314 6.53 51.78 22.83
C ASP A 314 5.36 52.73 22.49
N ALA A 315 4.11 52.26 22.55
CA ALA A 315 2.92 53.03 22.17
C ALA A 315 2.27 53.82 23.33
N ASP A 316 3.06 54.28 24.30
CA ASP A 316 2.62 55.26 25.31
C ASP A 316 3.24 56.65 25.05
N ALA A 317 3.36 57.03 23.77
CA ALA A 317 3.45 58.43 23.36
C ALA A 317 3.14 58.59 21.86
N ALA A 318 2.17 59.44 21.56
CA ALA A 318 1.89 60.08 20.26
C ALA A 318 1.01 59.32 19.24
N ASN A 319 -0.27 59.66 19.36
CA ASN A 319 -1.03 60.36 18.34
C ASN A 319 -1.92 59.52 17.40
N ALA A 320 -3.21 59.83 17.52
CA ALA A 320 -4.22 59.54 16.54
C ALA A 320 -3.90 60.20 15.18
N ASN A 321 -4.40 59.56 14.12
CA ASN A 321 -4.49 60.03 12.75
C ASN A 321 -3.34 59.61 11.82
N GLY A 322 -3.60 58.55 11.03
CA GLY A 322 -2.71 58.09 9.97
C GLY A 322 -3.37 57.02 9.11
N ASN A 323 -4.16 57.45 8.13
CA ASN A 323 -4.62 56.63 7.01
C ASN A 323 -3.41 56.04 6.27
N GLY A 324 -3.16 54.74 6.44
CA GLY A 324 -2.04 54.02 5.83
C GLY A 324 -2.53 52.81 5.06
N CYS A 325 -2.76 53.00 3.76
CA CYS A 325 -2.75 51.95 2.77
C CYS A 325 -1.37 51.29 2.78
N ASN A 326 -1.32 49.97 2.97
CA ASN A 326 -0.16 49.15 2.60
C ASN A 326 -0.66 47.98 1.75
N ASP A 327 -0.85 48.30 0.47
CA ASP A 327 -0.65 47.35 -0.62
C ASP A 327 0.83 46.93 -0.60
N GLY A 328 1.07 45.64 -0.39
CA GLY A 328 2.42 45.09 -0.32
C GLY A 328 2.51 43.58 -0.18
N ASP A 329 1.59 42.80 -0.78
CA ASP A 329 1.76 41.34 -0.97
C ASP A 329 1.19 40.87 -2.33
N GLY A 330 1.30 41.72 -3.35
CA GLY A 330 0.59 41.58 -4.63
C GLY A 330 1.18 40.60 -5.66
N ILE A 331 2.19 39.81 -5.31
CA ILE A 331 2.77 38.81 -6.25
C ILE A 331 2.87 37.40 -5.64
N GLU A 332 2.84 37.24 -4.31
CA GLU A 332 2.76 35.91 -3.66
C GLU A 332 1.33 35.44 -3.35
N GLY A 333 0.33 36.31 -3.52
CA GLY A 333 -1.09 36.04 -3.28
C GLY A 333 -1.76 35.07 -4.27
N ASP A 334 -1.35 35.05 -5.53
CA ASP A 334 -2.01 34.25 -6.60
C ASP A 334 -1.63 32.75 -6.54
N LEU A 335 -0.36 32.43 -6.26
CA LEU A 335 0.11 31.05 -6.06
C LEU A 335 -0.36 30.43 -4.73
N LYS A 336 -0.94 31.25 -3.84
CA LYS A 336 -1.51 30.85 -2.55
C LYS A 336 -2.84 30.10 -2.72
N ASP A 337 -3.54 30.28 -3.84
CA ASP A 337 -4.86 29.68 -4.08
C ASP A 337 -4.77 28.40 -4.95
N GLU A 338 -3.97 28.39 -6.01
CA GLU A 338 -3.99 27.29 -6.99
C GLU A 338 -3.65 25.91 -6.39
N ARG A 339 -2.63 25.82 -5.52
CA ARG A 339 -2.23 24.56 -4.89
C ARG A 339 -3.20 24.12 -3.79
N ASP A 340 -3.73 25.07 -3.03
CA ASP A 340 -4.75 24.80 -2.01
C ASP A 340 -6.05 24.32 -2.68
N ALA A 341 -6.46 24.94 -3.80
CA ALA A 341 -7.59 24.54 -4.62
C ALA A 341 -7.36 23.16 -5.28
N MET A 342 -6.16 22.89 -5.80
CA MET A 342 -5.78 21.57 -6.32
C MET A 342 -5.95 20.48 -5.25
N VAL A 343 -5.45 20.71 -4.03
CA VAL A 343 -5.53 19.73 -2.93
C VAL A 343 -6.98 19.56 -2.46
N ALA A 344 -7.77 20.63 -2.41
CA ALA A 344 -9.20 20.56 -2.07
C ALA A 344 -9.99 19.77 -3.13
N SER A 345 -9.77 20.05 -4.42
CA SER A 345 -10.37 19.30 -5.53
C SER A 345 -9.97 17.83 -5.51
N GLU A 346 -8.70 17.56 -5.24
CA GLU A 346 -8.18 16.20 -5.12
C GLU A 346 -8.85 15.42 -3.99
N ARG A 347 -9.11 16.08 -2.85
CA ARG A 347 -9.80 15.47 -1.72
C ARG A 347 -11.21 15.02 -2.09
N GLU A 348 -11.96 15.85 -2.81
CA GLU A 348 -13.29 15.48 -3.32
C GLU A 348 -13.21 14.32 -4.32
N LEU A 349 -12.18 14.30 -5.17
CA LEU A 349 -11.94 13.21 -6.10
C LEU A 349 -11.56 11.90 -5.38
N ILE A 350 -10.80 11.97 -4.28
CA ILE A 350 -10.50 10.82 -3.41
C ILE A 350 -11.80 10.26 -2.82
N VAL A 351 -12.72 11.10 -2.34
CA VAL A 351 -14.03 10.64 -1.85
C VAL A 351 -14.79 9.92 -2.96
N ARG A 352 -14.89 10.50 -4.17
CA ARG A 352 -15.58 9.86 -5.31
C ARG A 352 -14.95 8.52 -5.68
N ASN A 353 -13.62 8.50 -5.84
CA ASN A 353 -12.90 7.29 -6.21
C ASN A 353 -12.98 6.22 -5.11
N LEU A 354 -13.00 6.63 -3.83
CA LEU A 354 -13.26 5.72 -2.72
C LEU A 354 -14.62 5.06 -2.92
N LEU A 355 -15.68 5.84 -3.09
CA LEU A 355 -17.03 5.31 -3.30
C LEU A 355 -17.08 4.35 -4.49
N THR A 356 -16.46 4.70 -5.62
CA THR A 356 -16.34 3.81 -6.79
C THR A 356 -15.68 2.48 -6.44
N VAL A 357 -14.56 2.52 -5.71
CA VAL A 357 -13.83 1.34 -5.25
C VAL A 357 -14.73 0.50 -4.31
N LEU A 358 -15.43 1.15 -3.38
CA LEU A 358 -16.34 0.49 -2.45
C LEU A 358 -17.52 -0.17 -3.16
N THR A 359 -18.05 0.41 -4.24
CA THR A 359 -19.18 -0.17 -4.97
C THR A 359 -18.76 -1.23 -5.99
N SER A 360 -17.51 -1.19 -6.46
CA SER A 360 -17.04 -2.07 -7.55
C SER A 360 -16.36 -3.35 -7.07
N ILE A 361 -15.86 -3.39 -5.83
CA ILE A 361 -15.16 -4.56 -5.31
C ILE A 361 -16.16 -5.49 -4.61
N SER A 362 -16.34 -6.69 -5.17
CA SER A 362 -17.12 -7.76 -4.53
C SER A 362 -16.46 -8.29 -3.25
N GLN A 363 -17.26 -8.76 -2.28
CA GLN A 363 -16.80 -9.46 -1.07
C GLN A 363 -15.69 -10.50 -1.34
N ARG A 364 -15.86 -11.29 -2.41
CA ARG A 364 -14.94 -12.39 -2.77
C ARG A 364 -13.57 -11.90 -3.22
N ASN A 365 -13.49 -10.67 -3.70
CA ASN A 365 -12.24 -10.04 -4.10
C ASN A 365 -11.54 -9.37 -2.91
N LEU A 366 -12.27 -9.12 -1.81
CA LEU A 366 -11.70 -8.59 -0.58
C LEU A 366 -11.02 -9.70 0.23
N GLU A 367 -11.59 -10.90 0.36
CA GLU A 367 -11.05 -11.97 1.22
C GLU A 367 -9.54 -12.24 1.06
N PRO A 368 -8.96 -12.39 -0.16
CA PRO A 368 -7.54 -12.73 -0.32
C PRO A 368 -6.56 -11.64 0.13
N ASN A 369 -6.97 -10.37 0.05
CA ASN A 369 -6.17 -9.20 0.46
C ASN A 369 -6.88 -8.40 1.58
N GLY A 370 -7.80 -9.05 2.30
CA GLY A 370 -8.86 -8.39 3.07
C GLY A 370 -8.30 -7.45 4.10
N GLY A 371 -7.38 -7.96 4.94
CA GLY A 371 -6.71 -7.13 5.94
C GLY A 371 -6.05 -5.89 5.34
N SER A 372 -5.20 -6.04 4.32
CA SER A 372 -4.46 -4.90 3.73
C SER A 372 -5.39 -3.88 3.07
N ILE A 373 -6.39 -4.34 2.31
CA ILE A 373 -7.35 -3.46 1.64
C ILE A 373 -8.24 -2.76 2.67
N ILE A 374 -8.73 -3.49 3.67
CA ILE A 374 -9.52 -2.93 4.78
C ILE A 374 -8.72 -1.84 5.50
N TYR A 375 -7.44 -2.08 5.82
CA TYR A 375 -6.59 -1.08 6.47
C TYR A 375 -6.45 0.20 5.63
N LYS A 376 -6.17 0.08 4.32
CA LYS A 376 -6.04 1.22 3.40
C LYS A 376 -7.35 2.00 3.27
N ILE A 377 -8.46 1.29 3.05
CA ILE A 377 -9.79 1.91 2.92
C ILE A 377 -10.17 2.63 4.22
N ARG A 378 -10.00 1.96 5.37
CA ARG A 378 -10.27 2.54 6.69
C ARG A 378 -9.43 3.77 6.94
N GLN A 379 -8.15 3.74 6.58
CA GLN A 379 -7.27 4.88 6.71
C GLN A 379 -7.82 6.07 5.93
N VAL A 380 -8.08 5.91 4.62
CA VAL A 380 -8.61 6.98 3.78
C VAL A 380 -9.96 7.49 4.30
N ALA A 381 -10.89 6.58 4.59
CA ALA A 381 -12.21 6.95 5.10
C ALA A 381 -12.13 7.69 6.45
N SER A 382 -11.22 7.30 7.34
CA SER A 382 -11.04 7.95 8.65
C SER A 382 -10.53 9.38 8.52
N THR A 383 -9.63 9.66 7.57
CA THR A 383 -9.15 11.04 7.34
C THR A 383 -10.21 11.92 6.69
N LEU A 384 -11.11 11.31 5.91
CA LEU A 384 -12.23 12.02 5.31
C LEU A 384 -13.33 12.37 6.32
N LEU A 385 -13.68 11.42 7.20
CA LEU A 385 -14.76 11.54 8.19
C LEU A 385 -14.40 12.46 9.38
N ASN A 386 -13.21 12.27 9.96
CA ASN A 386 -12.79 12.96 11.19
C ASN A 386 -12.15 14.34 10.94
N ASP A 387 -12.30 14.89 9.73
CA ASP A 387 -11.66 16.15 9.38
C ASP A 387 -12.40 17.37 9.93
N ALA A 388 -11.69 18.49 10.02
CA ALA A 388 -12.26 19.77 10.41
C ALA A 388 -13.42 20.14 9.46
N PRO A 389 -14.55 20.68 9.96
CA PRO A 389 -15.70 21.04 9.12
C PRO A 389 -15.34 21.96 7.94
N GLU A 390 -14.38 22.86 8.15
CA GLU A 390 -13.88 23.81 7.16
C GLU A 390 -13.15 23.15 5.98
N ARG A 391 -12.67 21.91 6.14
CA ARG A 391 -11.94 21.17 5.10
C ARG A 391 -12.86 20.19 4.34
N LYS A 392 -14.08 19.94 4.83
CA LYS A 392 -15.06 19.05 4.19
C LYS A 392 -15.71 19.76 3.00
N GLY A 393 -15.48 19.23 1.80
CA GLY A 393 -16.20 19.67 0.60
C GLY A 393 -17.59 19.02 0.48
N PRO A 394 -18.38 19.43 -0.52
CA PRO A 394 -19.77 19.02 -0.67
C PRO A 394 -19.95 17.51 -0.85
N VAL A 395 -19.06 16.86 -1.59
CA VAL A 395 -19.09 15.40 -1.83
C VAL A 395 -18.79 14.67 -0.53
N ALA A 396 -17.79 15.12 0.24
CA ALA A 396 -17.44 14.54 1.53
C ALA A 396 -18.60 14.59 2.52
N VAL A 397 -19.30 15.73 2.60
CA VAL A 397 -20.48 15.90 3.48
C VAL A 397 -21.63 14.98 3.07
N GLN A 398 -21.90 14.88 1.76
CA GLN A 398 -22.97 14.01 1.24
C GLN A 398 -22.66 12.52 1.45
N ALA A 399 -21.38 12.13 1.38
CA ALA A 399 -20.93 10.75 1.56
C ALA A 399 -20.70 10.35 3.02
N GLU A 400 -20.75 11.29 3.97
CA GLU A 400 -20.33 11.10 5.37
C GLU A 400 -21.09 9.97 6.06
N GLU A 401 -22.42 9.94 5.98
CA GLU A 401 -23.22 8.90 6.61
C GLU A 401 -22.92 7.51 6.04
N TYR A 402 -22.73 7.43 4.72
CA TYR A 402 -22.42 6.18 4.05
C TYR A 402 -21.02 5.67 4.43
N LEU A 403 -20.01 6.54 4.36
CA LEU A 403 -18.64 6.20 4.74
C LEU A 403 -18.54 5.78 6.21
N ALA A 404 -19.31 6.42 7.11
CA ALA A 404 -19.33 6.06 8.53
C ALA A 404 -19.90 4.65 8.76
N LYS A 405 -21.05 4.33 8.14
CA LYS A 405 -21.67 3.00 8.21
C LYS A 405 -20.75 1.93 7.59
N PHE A 406 -20.15 2.24 6.45
CA PHE A 406 -19.22 1.33 5.78
C PHE A 406 -17.98 1.03 6.63
N LEU A 407 -17.40 2.06 7.26
CA LEU A 407 -16.25 1.92 8.14
C LEU A 407 -16.58 1.07 9.37
N ASP A 408 -17.78 1.19 9.95
CA ASP A 408 -18.21 0.32 11.05
C ASP A 408 -18.23 -1.16 10.64
N ILE A 409 -18.77 -1.47 9.45
CA ILE A 409 -18.79 -2.84 8.93
C ILE A 409 -17.37 -3.37 8.72
N LEU A 410 -16.48 -2.57 8.14
CA LEU A 410 -15.08 -2.96 7.95
C LEU A 410 -14.35 -3.19 9.28
N MET A 411 -14.60 -2.37 10.30
CA MET A 411 -14.02 -2.54 11.63
C MET A 411 -14.51 -3.82 12.32
N ARG A 412 -15.76 -4.23 12.07
CA ARG A 412 -16.28 -5.51 12.56
C ARG A 412 -15.59 -6.68 11.87
N LEU A 413 -15.42 -6.62 10.54
CA LEU A 413 -14.68 -7.62 9.78
C LEU A 413 -13.22 -7.77 10.22
N GLU A 414 -12.54 -6.65 10.53
CA GLU A 414 -11.18 -6.67 11.09
C GLU A 414 -11.12 -7.38 12.45
N LYS A 415 -12.10 -7.10 13.33
CA LYS A 415 -12.17 -7.73 14.65
C LYS A 415 -12.42 -9.22 14.56
N THR A 416 -13.33 -9.67 13.70
CA THR A 416 -13.62 -11.10 13.57
C THR A 416 -12.45 -11.86 12.95
N GLY A 417 -11.75 -11.27 11.96
CA GLY A 417 -10.53 -11.85 11.39
C GLY A 417 -9.29 -11.80 12.31
N GLY A 418 -9.23 -10.85 13.25
CA GLY A 418 -8.08 -10.64 14.16
C GLY A 418 -8.26 -11.16 15.60
N ALA A 419 -9.49 -11.42 16.05
CA ALA A 419 -9.79 -11.81 17.43
C ALA A 419 -9.21 -13.18 17.84
N SER A 420 -8.87 -14.04 16.88
CA SER A 420 -8.16 -15.29 17.18
C SER A 420 -6.71 -15.08 17.65
N ALA A 421 -6.09 -13.92 17.41
CA ALA A 421 -4.68 -13.66 17.77
C ALA A 421 -4.49 -12.70 18.96
N ALA A 422 -5.42 -11.76 19.21
CA ALA A 422 -5.19 -10.64 20.14
C ALA A 422 -5.56 -10.92 21.61
N SER A 423 -6.36 -11.94 21.92
CA SER A 423 -6.78 -12.23 23.31
C SER A 423 -5.68 -12.85 24.19
N VAL A 424 -4.53 -13.22 23.62
CA VAL A 424 -3.37 -13.79 24.35
C VAL A 424 -2.56 -12.72 25.12
N ALA A 425 -2.74 -11.43 24.83
CA ALA A 425 -2.02 -10.36 25.53
C ALA A 425 -2.53 -10.07 26.95
N SER A 426 -3.73 -10.56 27.29
CA SER A 426 -4.32 -10.43 28.62
C SER A 426 -4.08 -11.71 29.41
N GLY A 427 -2.97 -11.76 30.14
CA GLY A 427 -2.59 -12.92 30.94
C GLY A 427 -3.65 -13.31 31.97
N SER A 428 -4.33 -14.43 31.74
CA SER A 428 -4.91 -15.25 32.79
C SER A 428 -4.78 -16.71 32.38
N GLY A 429 -3.88 -17.44 33.04
CA GLY A 429 -3.64 -18.85 32.79
C GLY A 429 -4.84 -19.70 33.19
N ALA A 430 -5.39 -20.47 32.24
CA ALA A 430 -5.97 -21.80 32.45
C ALA A 430 -6.37 -22.41 31.08
N SER A 431 -6.07 -23.70 30.93
CA SER A 431 -6.41 -24.63 29.82
C SER A 431 -5.96 -24.29 28.40
N GLY A 432 -4.97 -25.06 27.93
CA GLY A 432 -4.48 -25.11 26.55
C GLY A 432 -5.46 -25.74 25.56
N VAL A 433 -6.49 -24.98 25.19
CA VAL A 433 -7.22 -25.22 23.94
C VAL A 433 -6.69 -24.20 22.92
N PRO A 434 -6.18 -24.63 21.74
CA PRO A 434 -5.85 -23.69 20.69
C PRO A 434 -7.14 -22.98 20.26
N ASN A 435 -7.24 -21.67 20.52
CA ASN A 435 -8.36 -20.85 20.04
C ASN A 435 -8.25 -20.72 18.51
N THR A 436 -8.77 -21.73 17.82
CA THR A 436 -9.19 -21.64 16.43
C THR A 436 -10.48 -20.83 16.36
N MET A 437 -10.73 -20.13 15.25
CA MET A 437 -12.01 -19.51 14.95
C MET A 437 -13.16 -20.44 15.35
N THR A 438 -14.09 -19.95 16.16
CA THR A 438 -15.26 -20.76 16.53
C THR A 438 -16.29 -20.67 15.41
N ALA A 439 -17.16 -21.68 15.27
CA ALA A 439 -18.26 -21.64 14.29
C ALA A 439 -19.15 -20.40 14.44
N ARG A 440 -19.21 -19.82 15.65
CA ARG A 440 -19.89 -18.55 15.93
C ARG A 440 -19.14 -17.35 15.37
N ASP A 441 -17.82 -17.32 15.47
CA ASP A 441 -17.00 -16.25 14.87
C ASP A 441 -17.13 -16.28 13.34
N GLU A 442 -17.18 -17.47 12.73
CA GLU A 442 -17.42 -17.65 11.30
C GLU A 442 -18.81 -17.13 10.87
N GLU A 443 -19.85 -17.43 11.65
CA GLU A 443 -21.22 -16.93 11.40
C GLU A 443 -21.31 -15.39 11.54
N GLU A 444 -20.66 -14.83 12.56
CA GLU A 444 -20.59 -13.38 12.78
C GLU A 444 -19.82 -12.68 11.64
N GLU A 445 -18.76 -13.30 11.11
CA GLU A 445 -18.03 -12.80 9.94
C GLU A 445 -18.90 -12.81 8.69
N LEU A 446 -19.55 -13.93 8.40
CA LEU A 446 -20.47 -14.09 7.25
C LEU A 446 -21.61 -13.07 7.30
N GLN A 447 -22.13 -12.77 8.49
CA GLN A 447 -23.18 -11.77 8.68
C GLN A 447 -22.67 -10.34 8.43
N CYS A 448 -21.43 -10.03 8.84
CA CYS A 448 -20.80 -8.73 8.54
C CYS A 448 -20.59 -8.56 7.04
N TRP A 449 -20.15 -9.62 6.35
CA TRP A 449 -20.00 -9.60 4.91
C TRP A 449 -21.33 -9.47 4.15
N ALA A 450 -22.39 -10.16 4.59
CA ALA A 450 -23.72 -10.01 4.02
C ALA A 450 -24.25 -8.58 4.20
N SER A 451 -23.99 -7.98 5.36
CA SER A 451 -24.33 -6.58 5.63
C SER A 451 -23.59 -5.63 4.69
N LEU A 452 -22.28 -5.85 4.46
CA LEU A 452 -21.48 -5.08 3.51
C LEU A 452 -22.11 -5.08 2.11
N ARG A 453 -22.49 -6.26 1.61
CA ARG A 453 -23.09 -6.43 0.28
C ARG A 453 -24.42 -5.69 0.15
N ASN A 454 -25.29 -5.81 1.17
CA ASN A 454 -26.58 -5.11 1.17
C ASN A 454 -26.37 -3.59 1.13
N TYR A 455 -25.43 -3.06 1.92
CA TYR A 455 -25.10 -1.64 1.92
C TYR A 455 -24.47 -1.16 0.59
N GLN A 456 -23.62 -1.97 -0.05
CA GLN A 456 -23.08 -1.68 -1.38
C GLN A 456 -24.22 -1.58 -2.41
N HIS A 457 -25.17 -2.52 -2.38
CA HIS A 457 -26.32 -2.54 -3.29
C HIS A 457 -27.28 -1.38 -3.04
N GLU A 458 -27.66 -1.11 -1.78
CA GLU A 458 -28.50 0.03 -1.41
C GLU A 458 -27.88 1.35 -1.87
N PHE A 459 -26.57 1.52 -1.71
CA PHE A 459 -25.88 2.73 -2.15
C PHE A 459 -25.79 2.85 -3.67
N ALA A 460 -25.51 1.76 -4.38
CA ALA A 460 -25.51 1.75 -5.85
C ALA A 460 -26.89 2.14 -6.42
N VAL A 461 -27.97 1.67 -5.78
CA VAL A 461 -29.36 2.00 -6.15
C VAL A 461 -29.73 3.44 -5.77
N ALA A 462 -29.38 3.89 -4.56
CA ALA A 462 -29.75 5.21 -4.05
C ALA A 462 -28.96 6.36 -4.73
N ASN A 463 -27.69 6.11 -5.08
CA ASN A 463 -26.76 7.14 -5.51
C ASN A 463 -26.22 6.94 -6.95
N GLY A 464 -26.97 6.24 -7.81
CA GLY A 464 -26.62 6.09 -9.24
C GLY A 464 -26.35 7.42 -9.98
N GLY A 465 -26.82 8.56 -9.45
CA GLY A 465 -26.52 9.90 -9.95
C GLY A 465 -25.22 10.55 -9.43
N PHE A 466 -24.64 10.06 -8.33
CA PHE A 466 -23.43 10.63 -7.70
C PHE A 466 -22.14 10.27 -8.45
N LEU A 467 -22.14 9.09 -9.08
CA LEU A 467 -21.07 8.56 -9.93
C LEU A 467 -21.26 8.96 -11.41
N GLY A 468 -22.43 9.48 -11.77
CA GLY A 468 -22.84 9.83 -13.13
C GLY A 468 -22.86 11.32 -13.38
N THR A 469 -21.76 12.04 -13.12
CA THR A 469 -21.47 13.35 -13.75
C THR A 469 -19.96 13.55 -13.79
N GLY A 470 -19.38 13.21 -14.94
CA GLY A 470 -18.09 13.75 -15.40
C GLY A 470 -18.36 14.94 -16.30
#